data_AF-A0A920U8V1-F1
#
_entry.id   AF-A0A920U8V1-F1
#
_cell.length_a   1.000
_cell.length_b   1.000
_cell.length_c   1.000
_cell.angle_alpha   90.00
_cell.angle_beta   90.00
_cell.angle_gamma   90.00
#
_symmetry.space_group_name_H-M   'P 1'
#
loop_
_entity.id
_entity.type
_entity.pdbx_description
1 polymer ?
#
loop_
_entity_poly.entity_id
_entity_poly.type
_entity_poly.pdbx_seq_one_letter_code
_entity_poly.pdbx_strand_id
1 'polypeptide(L)'
;MKVRLRLMVLVLAVFALLAGACGGGEDSSSSDESVSATTTTAAPTDGGSDSDSASDADSGSAESTTTGAPATTAAPASGESESSTNDPVEDEVPDATHLGDGSLGYVNVEPGEDIQIRSLNAISGDVAFLGLPNERAVRAVTGLSGTTNGGDFGKIKGFLVNVGTGLDDLCSADGGAAAAQMIVADEDVVGVIGTSCSGAAAAASPLISEAGMVMISPSNTSPSLTSDLAGTAGENYYPGYYRTAPQ
;
A
#
# COMPACT_ATOMS: atom_id res chain seq x y z
N MET A 1 9.36 20.05 30.24
CA MET A 1 8.75 21.31 29.77
C MET A 1 9.76 22.39 29.33
N LYS A 2 10.89 22.61 30.03
CA LYS A 2 11.84 23.69 29.70
C LYS A 2 12.63 23.51 28.38
N VAL A 3 12.80 22.28 27.89
CA VAL A 3 13.53 21.99 26.64
C VAL A 3 12.67 22.27 25.40
N ARG A 4 11.38 21.91 25.44
CA ARG A 4 10.43 22.14 24.33
C ARG A 4 10.14 23.63 24.10
N LEU A 5 10.22 24.45 25.14
CA LEU A 5 10.04 25.91 25.02
C LEU A 5 11.26 26.60 24.37
N ARG A 6 12.48 26.08 24.56
CA ARG A 6 13.69 26.63 23.91
C ARG A 6 13.76 26.29 22.42
N LEU A 7 13.25 25.12 22.02
CA LEU A 7 13.21 24.71 20.62
C LEU A 7 12.19 25.52 19.81
N MET A 8 11.00 25.82 20.39
CA MET A 8 9.99 26.64 19.70
C MET A 8 10.42 28.11 19.50
N VAL A 9 11.13 28.73 20.44
CA VAL A 9 11.60 30.12 20.29
C VAL A 9 12.65 30.24 19.17
N LEU A 10 13.46 29.20 18.96
CA LEU A 10 14.52 29.20 17.96
C LEU A 10 13.97 28.99 16.54
N VAL A 11 12.95 28.13 16.39
CA VAL A 11 12.25 27.93 15.10
C VAL A 11 11.48 29.19 14.68
N LEU A 12 10.86 29.91 15.62
CA LEU A 12 10.10 31.12 15.31
C LEU A 12 10.98 32.32 14.92
N ALA A 13 12.22 32.39 15.43
CA ALA A 13 13.19 33.43 15.07
C ALA A 13 13.79 33.24 13.67
N VAL A 14 13.90 32.00 13.19
CA VAL A 14 14.43 31.69 11.84
C VAL A 14 13.38 31.99 10.75
N PHE A 15 12.09 31.78 11.04
CA PHE A 15 11.02 32.05 10.07
C PHE A 15 10.78 33.54 9.80
N ALA A 16 11.15 34.43 10.73
CA ALA A 16 10.99 35.87 10.58
C ALA A 16 12.08 36.54 9.72
N LEU A 17 13.17 35.83 9.38
CA LEU A 17 14.28 36.41 8.62
C LEU A 17 14.15 36.27 7.08
N LEU A 18 13.20 35.46 6.57
CA LEU A 18 13.07 35.19 5.13
C LEU A 18 12.03 36.05 4.38
N ALA A 19 11.30 36.95 5.05
CA ALA A 19 10.23 37.75 4.44
C ALA A 19 10.63 39.18 4.02
N GLY A 20 11.94 39.46 3.86
CA GLY A 20 12.48 40.83 3.80
C GLY A 20 13.16 41.26 2.50
N ALA A 21 12.98 40.59 1.36
CA ALA A 21 13.60 41.04 0.11
C ALA A 21 12.83 40.60 -1.14
N CYS A 22 11.91 41.45 -1.63
CA CYS A 22 11.91 41.93 -3.03
C CYS A 22 10.74 42.90 -3.22
N GLY A 23 11.04 44.19 -3.39
CA GLY A 23 10.07 45.20 -3.73
C GLY A 23 10.71 46.28 -4.61
N GLY A 24 10.05 46.57 -5.73
CA GLY A 24 10.07 47.88 -6.40
C GLY A 24 10.87 48.00 -7.70
N GLY A 25 10.20 48.45 -8.77
CA GLY A 25 10.83 49.20 -9.87
C GLY A 25 10.23 48.96 -11.25
N GLU A 26 9.15 49.68 -11.60
CA GLU A 26 8.74 49.96 -12.98
C GLU A 26 9.64 51.07 -13.56
N ASP A 27 9.87 51.07 -14.90
CA ASP A 27 9.79 52.25 -15.80
C ASP A 27 10.46 52.02 -17.18
N SER A 28 9.60 51.88 -18.20
CA SER A 28 9.57 52.39 -19.58
C SER A 28 10.80 52.80 -20.42
N SER A 29 10.74 52.33 -21.68
CA SER A 29 10.95 53.03 -22.97
C SER A 29 12.28 52.90 -23.76
N SER A 30 12.11 52.24 -24.92
CA SER A 30 12.59 52.52 -26.30
C SER A 30 14.08 52.74 -26.58
N SER A 31 14.65 51.94 -27.50
CA SER A 31 15.05 52.37 -28.87
C SER A 31 15.63 51.19 -29.67
N ASP A 32 15.48 51.31 -30.98
CA ASP A 32 15.87 50.46 -32.13
C ASP A 32 17.26 49.80 -32.06
N GLU A 33 17.47 48.63 -32.70
CA GLU A 33 17.79 48.49 -34.13
C GLU A 33 18.17 47.02 -34.50
N SER A 34 17.68 46.61 -35.68
CA SER A 34 18.06 45.53 -36.62
C SER A 34 19.04 44.38 -36.24
N VAL A 35 18.69 43.13 -36.61
CA VAL A 35 19.19 42.45 -37.84
C VAL A 35 18.48 41.10 -38.13
N SER A 36 18.08 40.95 -39.41
CA SER A 36 17.92 39.75 -40.28
C SER A 36 17.45 38.41 -39.70
N ALA A 37 16.27 37.91 -40.11
CA ALA A 37 16.04 37.02 -41.28
C ALA A 37 16.77 35.66 -41.18
N THR A 38 16.11 34.50 -41.19
CA THR A 38 15.42 33.97 -42.38
C THR A 38 14.54 32.77 -42.02
N THR A 39 13.30 32.81 -42.50
CA THR A 39 12.32 31.72 -42.59
C THR A 39 12.72 30.73 -43.68
N THR A 40 12.45 29.43 -43.53
CA THR A 40 12.13 28.57 -44.69
C THR A 40 11.12 27.51 -44.28
N THR A 41 9.89 27.74 -44.76
CA THR A 41 8.81 26.80 -45.02
C THR A 41 9.19 25.83 -46.13
N ALA A 42 8.75 24.57 -46.07
CA ALA A 42 7.89 23.92 -47.09
C ALA A 42 7.87 22.38 -47.00
N ALA A 43 6.67 21.81 -46.86
CA ALA A 43 6.25 20.52 -47.44
C ALA A 43 6.05 20.71 -48.98
N PRO A 44 5.72 19.72 -49.86
CA PRO A 44 4.96 18.47 -49.60
C PRO A 44 5.27 17.28 -50.56
N THR A 45 4.28 16.38 -50.70
CA THR A 45 4.04 15.30 -51.70
C THR A 45 4.55 13.90 -51.36
N ASP A 46 3.99 12.79 -51.83
CA ASP A 46 2.66 12.28 -52.23
C ASP A 46 2.96 10.82 -52.69
N GLY A 47 2.01 9.89 -52.62
CA GLY A 47 2.18 8.56 -53.22
C GLY A 47 1.49 7.43 -52.48
N GLY A 48 0.22 7.20 -52.81
CA GLY A 48 -0.50 5.98 -52.45
C GLY A 48 -0.15 4.78 -53.34
N SER A 49 -0.68 3.61 -52.97
CA SER A 49 -1.35 2.67 -53.87
C SER A 49 -2.06 1.57 -53.07
N ASP A 50 -3.30 1.36 -53.49
CA ASP A 50 -4.30 0.40 -53.05
C ASP A 50 -3.92 -1.06 -53.29
N SER A 51 -4.57 -1.97 -52.56
CA SER A 51 -5.12 -3.22 -53.11
C SER A 51 -6.13 -3.85 -52.15
N ASP A 52 -7.38 -3.82 -52.59
CA ASP A 52 -8.56 -4.52 -52.08
C ASP A 52 -8.46 -6.05 -52.11
N SER A 53 -9.11 -6.75 -51.17
CA SER A 53 -10.35 -7.50 -51.46
C SER A 53 -10.81 -8.37 -50.29
N ALA A 54 -12.10 -8.22 -49.98
CA ALA A 54 -12.97 -8.99 -49.09
C ALA A 54 -13.15 -10.44 -49.54
N SER A 55 -13.57 -11.39 -48.69
CA SER A 55 -14.97 -11.77 -48.37
C SER A 55 -14.90 -13.21 -47.77
N ASP A 56 -15.79 -13.79 -46.96
CA ASP A 56 -17.09 -13.45 -46.40
C ASP A 56 -17.42 -14.46 -45.27
N ALA A 57 -18.26 -13.99 -44.34
CA ALA A 57 -19.30 -14.66 -43.53
C ALA A 57 -19.13 -16.09 -42.96
N ASP A 58 -19.40 -16.24 -41.65
CA ASP A 58 -20.68 -16.82 -41.21
C ASP A 58 -21.04 -16.35 -39.79
N SER A 59 -22.31 -15.98 -39.61
CA SER A 59 -22.90 -15.44 -38.39
C SER A 59 -24.10 -16.31 -38.04
N GLY A 60 -24.01 -17.02 -36.92
CA GLY A 60 -25.13 -17.76 -36.33
C GLY A 60 -25.60 -17.08 -35.05
N SER A 61 -26.66 -16.28 -35.16
CA SER A 61 -27.46 -15.80 -34.03
C SER A 61 -28.71 -16.68 -33.91
N ALA A 62 -29.03 -17.12 -32.69
CA ALA A 62 -30.40 -17.42 -32.29
C ALA A 62 -30.59 -17.21 -30.79
N GLU A 63 -31.43 -16.23 -30.47
CA GLU A 63 -32.26 -16.03 -29.28
C GLU A 63 -32.65 -17.30 -28.50
N SER A 64 -32.78 -17.20 -27.17
CA SER A 64 -34.07 -17.08 -26.46
C SER A 64 -33.86 -17.21 -24.93
N THR A 65 -34.18 -16.17 -24.16
CA THR A 65 -35.34 -16.04 -23.25
C THR A 65 -35.15 -16.49 -21.79
N THR A 66 -35.35 -15.49 -20.91
CA THR A 66 -35.95 -15.50 -19.55
C THR A 66 -36.01 -16.83 -18.79
N THR A 67 -35.58 -16.81 -17.52
CA THR A 67 -36.45 -17.03 -16.33
C THR A 67 -35.66 -16.96 -15.02
N GLY A 68 -36.18 -16.18 -14.06
CA GLY A 68 -36.20 -16.60 -12.66
C GLY A 68 -35.12 -16.07 -11.73
N ALA A 69 -35.39 -14.92 -11.11
CA ALA A 69 -34.91 -14.64 -9.77
C ALA A 69 -35.59 -15.61 -8.76
N PRO A 70 -34.89 -16.09 -7.73
CA PRO A 70 -35.54 -16.50 -6.50
C PRO A 70 -35.26 -15.51 -5.36
N ALA A 71 -36.37 -14.94 -4.90
CA ALA A 71 -36.75 -14.66 -3.53
C ALA A 71 -35.68 -14.57 -2.43
N THR A 72 -35.67 -13.39 -1.82
CA THR A 72 -35.51 -13.12 -0.39
C THR A 72 -35.89 -14.30 0.52
N THR A 73 -34.96 -14.74 1.38
CA THR A 73 -35.25 -15.55 2.56
C THR A 73 -34.99 -14.73 3.81
N ALA A 74 -36.01 -14.66 4.65
CA ALA A 74 -36.10 -13.86 5.86
C ALA A 74 -35.15 -14.34 6.97
N ALA A 75 -34.68 -13.38 7.76
CA ALA A 75 -34.04 -13.56 9.04
C ALA A 75 -34.98 -14.21 10.08
N PRO A 76 -34.48 -15.03 11.01
CA PRO A 76 -35.10 -15.20 12.31
C PRO A 76 -34.48 -14.21 13.31
N ALA A 77 -35.34 -13.43 13.94
CA ALA A 77 -35.05 -12.72 15.18
C ALA A 77 -35.09 -13.71 16.36
N SER A 78 -34.10 -13.60 17.24
CA SER A 78 -34.05 -14.14 18.61
C SER A 78 -32.82 -13.48 19.24
N GLY A 79 -32.81 -12.79 20.38
CA GLY A 79 -33.78 -12.43 21.40
C GLY A 79 -32.94 -11.69 22.45
N GLU A 80 -33.47 -10.61 23.02
CA GLU A 80 -32.84 -9.83 24.09
C GLU A 80 -32.44 -10.69 25.31
N SER A 81 -31.39 -10.22 26.03
CA SER A 81 -31.07 -10.41 27.47
C SER A 81 -29.68 -11.01 27.71
N GLU A 82 -28.77 -10.51 28.56
CA GLU A 82 -28.76 -9.43 29.55
C GLU A 82 -27.30 -9.00 29.82
N SER A 83 -27.17 -7.80 30.36
CA SER A 83 -26.14 -7.30 31.26
C SER A 83 -25.22 -8.33 31.93
N SER A 84 -23.91 -8.04 31.94
CA SER A 84 -23.09 -8.25 33.13
C SER A 84 -21.95 -7.24 33.21
N THR A 85 -21.72 -6.85 34.45
CA THR A 85 -20.97 -5.70 34.93
C THR A 85 -19.63 -6.17 35.54
N ASN A 86 -18.58 -5.36 35.32
CA ASN A 86 -17.32 -5.19 36.08
C ASN A 86 -16.35 -6.38 36.30
N ASP A 87 -15.08 -6.20 35.94
CA ASP A 87 -13.99 -5.74 36.83
C ASP A 87 -12.64 -5.61 36.07
N PRO A 88 -11.62 -4.92 36.60
CA PRO A 88 -10.36 -4.64 35.90
C PRO A 88 -9.52 -5.90 35.75
N VAL A 89 -9.03 -6.16 34.53
CA VAL A 89 -8.07 -7.23 34.27
C VAL A 89 -6.71 -6.78 34.79
N GLU A 90 -6.23 -7.41 35.87
CA GLU A 90 -4.84 -7.30 36.33
C GLU A 90 -3.90 -7.86 35.25
N ASP A 91 -2.73 -7.21 35.09
CA ASP A 91 -1.66 -7.54 34.15
C ASP A 91 -1.06 -8.94 34.41
N GLU A 92 -1.74 -9.99 33.97
CA GLU A 92 -1.15 -11.32 33.81
C GLU A 92 -0.19 -11.27 32.62
N VAL A 93 1.12 -11.38 32.90
CA VAL A 93 2.15 -11.56 31.87
C VAL A 93 1.75 -12.76 31.01
N PRO A 94 1.51 -12.59 29.70
CA PRO A 94 0.97 -13.66 28.88
C PRO A 94 1.92 -14.84 28.87
N ASP A 95 1.38 -16.02 29.16
CA ASP A 95 2.06 -17.31 29.18
C ASP A 95 2.94 -17.45 27.93
N ALA A 96 4.27 -17.42 28.08
CA ALA A 96 5.22 -17.18 26.99
C ALA A 96 5.33 -18.35 25.98
N THR A 97 4.52 -19.40 26.13
CA THR A 97 4.60 -20.63 25.34
C THR A 97 4.26 -20.44 23.86
N HIS A 98 3.53 -19.38 23.47
CA HIS A 98 3.25 -19.04 22.07
C HIS A 98 4.24 -18.03 21.45
N LEU A 99 5.22 -17.53 22.20
CA LEU A 99 6.19 -16.51 21.72
C LEU A 99 7.46 -17.12 21.10
N GLY A 100 7.52 -18.45 20.98
CA GLY A 100 8.72 -19.16 20.56
C GLY A 100 9.82 -19.07 21.63
N ASP A 101 11.07 -19.25 21.22
CA ASP A 101 12.25 -19.10 22.10
C ASP A 101 12.66 -17.62 22.30
N GLY A 102 11.91 -16.68 21.73
CA GLY A 102 12.19 -15.25 21.77
C GLY A 102 13.39 -14.83 20.92
N SER A 103 13.94 -15.69 20.06
CA SER A 103 15.13 -15.37 19.26
C SER A 103 14.92 -14.23 18.27
N LEU A 104 13.67 -13.94 17.91
CA LEU A 104 13.27 -12.84 17.02
C LEU A 104 13.06 -11.50 17.77
N GLY A 105 13.24 -11.48 19.09
CA GLY A 105 12.95 -10.31 19.92
C GLY A 105 11.46 -10.15 20.23
N TYR A 106 11.09 -8.97 20.71
CA TYR A 106 9.72 -8.61 21.05
C TYR A 106 9.42 -7.17 20.63
N VAL A 107 8.19 -6.93 20.17
CA VAL A 107 7.64 -5.59 20.01
C VAL A 107 6.71 -5.33 21.19
N ASN A 108 6.97 -4.25 21.91
CA ASN A 108 6.18 -3.84 23.07
C ASN A 108 5.15 -2.80 22.63
N VAL A 109 3.86 -3.06 22.88
CA VAL A 109 2.76 -2.14 22.56
C VAL A 109 2.16 -1.68 23.88
N GLU A 110 2.31 -0.40 24.20
CA GLU A 110 1.83 0.14 25.48
C GLU A 110 0.31 0.27 25.49
N PRO A 111 -0.34 0.24 26.68
CA PRO A 111 -1.77 0.45 26.78
C PRO A 111 -2.22 1.76 26.11
N GLY A 112 -3.10 1.64 25.11
CA GLY A 112 -3.60 2.77 24.34
C GLY A 112 -2.85 3.04 23.02
N GLU A 113 -1.79 2.28 22.73
CA GLU A 113 -1.15 2.23 21.41
C GLU A 113 -1.79 1.18 20.50
N ASP A 114 -1.43 1.22 19.23
CA ASP A 114 -1.90 0.29 18.20
C ASP A 114 -0.76 -0.62 17.75
N ILE A 115 -1.07 -1.89 17.47
CA ILE A 115 -0.16 -2.81 16.79
C ILE A 115 0.14 -2.25 15.39
N GLN A 116 1.40 -2.02 15.09
CA GLN A 116 1.81 -1.46 13.80
C GLN A 116 2.10 -2.56 12.79
N ILE A 117 1.40 -2.52 11.66
CA ILE A 117 1.76 -3.23 10.44
C ILE A 117 1.94 -2.21 9.32
N ARG A 118 2.53 -2.64 8.20
CA ARG A 118 2.62 -1.80 7.00
C ARG A 118 1.97 -2.48 5.81
N SER A 119 1.39 -1.65 4.95
CA SER A 119 0.84 -2.09 3.68
C SER A 119 1.78 -1.68 2.56
N LEU A 120 2.24 -2.64 1.78
CA LEU A 120 3.20 -2.45 0.70
C LEU A 120 2.59 -2.95 -0.61
N ASN A 121 2.11 -2.04 -1.46
CA ASN A 121 1.39 -2.41 -2.67
C ASN A 121 1.67 -1.43 -3.81
N ALA A 122 1.35 -1.81 -5.05
CA ALA A 122 1.39 -0.90 -6.20
C ALA A 122 0.16 0.03 -6.14
N ILE A 123 0.33 1.26 -5.65
CA ILE A 123 -0.81 2.14 -5.32
C ILE A 123 -0.87 3.41 -6.19
N SER A 124 0.16 3.65 -7.00
CA SER A 124 0.19 4.72 -7.99
C SER A 124 0.60 4.21 -9.37
N GLY A 125 0.56 5.12 -10.36
CA GLY A 125 0.86 4.80 -11.75
C GLY A 125 -0.17 3.88 -12.42
N ASP A 126 0.20 3.35 -13.58
CA ASP A 126 -0.69 2.54 -14.43
C ASP A 126 -1.02 1.16 -13.83
N VAL A 127 -0.22 0.72 -12.86
CA VAL A 127 -0.36 -0.57 -12.16
C VAL A 127 -1.12 -0.45 -10.83
N ALA A 128 -1.58 0.75 -10.46
CA ALA A 128 -2.29 1.01 -9.20
C ALA A 128 -3.53 0.12 -9.01
N PHE A 129 -4.16 -0.32 -10.11
CA PHE A 129 -5.34 -1.19 -10.05
C PHE A 129 -5.05 -2.55 -9.40
N LEU A 130 -3.79 -2.98 -9.34
CA LEU A 130 -3.38 -4.22 -8.66
C LEU A 130 -3.35 -4.04 -7.14
N GLY A 131 -2.82 -2.91 -6.65
CA GLY A 131 -2.61 -2.69 -5.22
C GLY A 131 -3.74 -1.95 -4.52
N LEU A 132 -4.50 -1.08 -5.21
CA LEU A 132 -5.62 -0.34 -4.60
C LEU A 132 -6.70 -1.25 -3.98
N PRO A 133 -7.09 -2.39 -4.60
CA PRO A 133 -7.99 -3.34 -3.94
C PRO A 133 -7.40 -3.94 -2.66
N ASN A 134 -6.10 -4.31 -2.68
CA ASN A 134 -5.40 -4.85 -1.51
C ASN A 134 -5.37 -3.81 -0.38
N GLU A 135 -4.95 -2.57 -0.67
CA GLU A 135 -4.93 -1.47 0.29
C GLU A 135 -6.29 -1.22 0.93
N ARG A 136 -7.35 -1.21 0.12
CA ARG A 136 -8.71 -0.97 0.60
C ARG A 136 -9.19 -2.13 1.46
N ALA A 137 -8.88 -3.37 1.08
CA ALA A 137 -9.23 -4.55 1.87
C ALA A 137 -8.52 -4.56 3.22
N VAL A 138 -7.20 -4.32 3.23
CA VAL A 138 -6.40 -4.21 4.45
C VAL A 138 -6.98 -3.12 5.36
N ARG A 139 -7.27 -1.94 4.82
CA ARG A 139 -7.84 -0.85 5.60
C ARG A 139 -9.25 -1.13 6.10
N ALA A 140 -10.10 -1.78 5.31
CA ALA A 140 -11.46 -2.13 5.74
C ALA A 140 -11.41 -3.04 6.98
N VAL A 141 -10.52 -4.03 6.95
CA VAL A 141 -10.26 -4.95 8.06
C VAL A 141 -9.70 -4.24 9.29
N THR A 142 -8.77 -3.29 9.11
CA THR A 142 -8.10 -2.61 10.23
C THR A 142 -8.77 -1.31 10.70
N GLY A 143 -9.89 -0.89 10.09
CA GLY A 143 -10.72 0.19 10.64
C GLY A 143 -10.85 1.49 9.82
N LEU A 144 -10.65 1.48 8.49
CA LEU A 144 -11.10 2.57 7.61
C LEU A 144 -12.63 2.70 7.57
N SER A 145 -13.35 1.61 7.88
CA SER A 145 -14.80 1.72 8.09
C SER A 145 -15.04 2.28 9.49
N GLY A 146 -15.09 3.61 9.60
CA GLY A 146 -15.18 4.38 10.85
C GLY A 146 -16.47 4.18 11.66
N THR A 147 -16.92 2.94 11.85
CA THR A 147 -18.10 2.56 12.62
C THR A 147 -17.76 1.61 13.78
N THR A 148 -16.59 0.97 13.77
CA THR A 148 -16.10 0.14 14.87
C THR A 148 -14.61 0.39 15.11
N ASN A 149 -14.23 0.65 16.37
CA ASN A 149 -12.82 0.63 16.79
C ASN A 149 -12.26 -0.77 16.54
N GLY A 150 -11.53 -0.97 15.42
CA GLY A 150 -10.91 -2.24 15.03
C GLY A 150 -11.42 -2.86 13.72
N GLY A 151 -12.21 -2.12 12.93
CA GLY A 151 -12.77 -2.64 11.67
C GLY A 151 -13.74 -3.80 11.88
N ASP A 152 -13.90 -4.64 10.86
CA ASP A 152 -14.86 -5.77 10.87
C ASP A 152 -14.48 -6.87 11.89
N PHE A 153 -13.20 -6.92 12.30
CA PHE A 153 -12.65 -8.00 13.10
C PHE A 153 -12.32 -7.59 14.56
N GLY A 154 -12.47 -6.31 14.89
CA GLY A 154 -12.30 -5.80 16.25
C GLY A 154 -10.85 -5.68 16.72
N LYS A 155 -10.62 -5.84 18.02
CA LYS A 155 -9.31 -5.64 18.66
C LYS A 155 -8.56 -6.96 18.85
N ILE A 156 -7.24 -6.92 18.70
CA ILE A 156 -6.34 -8.04 19.04
C ILE A 156 -5.84 -7.83 20.47
N LYS A 157 -6.23 -8.70 21.41
CA LYS A 157 -5.84 -8.59 22.83
C LYS A 157 -6.07 -7.18 23.43
N GLY A 158 -7.10 -6.47 22.99
CA GLY A 158 -7.40 -5.10 23.45
C GLY A 158 -6.78 -3.96 22.63
N PHE A 159 -5.83 -4.28 21.75
CA PHE A 159 -5.14 -3.32 20.86
C PHE A 159 -5.81 -3.23 19.49
N LEU A 160 -5.76 -2.05 18.88
CA LEU A 160 -6.12 -1.87 17.47
C LEU A 160 -4.93 -2.24 16.59
N VAL A 161 -5.18 -2.38 15.28
CA VAL A 161 -4.15 -2.58 14.28
C VAL A 161 -4.09 -1.34 13.39
N ASN A 162 -2.90 -0.77 13.24
CA ASN A 162 -2.67 0.39 12.40
C ASN A 162 -1.76 0.00 11.22
N VAL A 163 -2.20 0.33 10.00
CA VAL A 163 -1.49 -0.02 8.76
C VAL A 163 -0.58 1.09 8.25
N GLY A 164 -0.56 2.23 8.95
CA GLY A 164 0.16 3.43 8.56
C GLY A 164 -0.31 4.00 7.21
N THR A 165 0.56 4.80 6.61
CA THR A 165 0.42 5.21 5.21
C THR A 165 0.81 4.04 4.32
N GLY A 166 0.01 3.77 3.27
CA GLY A 166 0.35 2.75 2.29
C GLY A 166 1.65 3.11 1.57
N LEU A 167 2.56 2.15 1.48
CA LEU A 167 3.85 2.28 0.81
C LEU A 167 3.74 1.73 -0.60
N ASP A 168 4.32 2.46 -1.56
CA ASP A 168 4.21 2.14 -2.97
C ASP A 168 5.39 1.29 -3.45
N ASP A 169 5.12 0.05 -3.85
CA ASP A 169 6.13 -0.83 -4.46
C ASP A 169 6.37 -0.54 -5.95
N LEU A 170 5.51 0.30 -6.56
CA LEU A 170 5.53 0.65 -7.99
C LEU A 170 5.54 -0.56 -8.94
N CYS A 171 5.14 -1.74 -8.45
CA CYS A 171 5.32 -3.02 -9.12
C CYS A 171 6.76 -3.29 -9.58
N SER A 172 7.76 -2.81 -8.83
CA SER A 172 9.16 -2.80 -9.25
C SER A 172 10.11 -3.30 -8.15
N ALA A 173 11.28 -3.79 -8.55
CA ALA A 173 12.32 -4.18 -7.59
C ALA A 173 12.80 -2.99 -6.75
N ASP A 174 13.05 -1.85 -7.38
CA ASP A 174 13.52 -0.63 -6.69
C ASP A 174 12.48 -0.09 -5.72
N GLY A 175 11.20 -0.05 -6.12
CA GLY A 175 10.11 0.38 -5.24
C GLY A 175 9.91 -0.56 -4.06
N GLY A 176 9.95 -1.89 -4.30
CA GLY A 176 9.90 -2.89 -3.24
C GLY A 176 11.05 -2.74 -2.23
N ALA A 177 12.29 -2.58 -2.69
CA ALA A 177 13.46 -2.39 -1.84
C ALA A 177 13.44 -1.05 -1.07
N ALA A 178 13.01 0.03 -1.72
CA ALA A 178 12.91 1.35 -1.09
C ALA A 178 11.86 1.36 0.03
N ALA A 179 10.68 0.80 -0.23
CA ALA A 179 9.65 0.68 0.78
C ALA A 179 10.07 -0.26 1.92
N ALA A 180 10.70 -1.40 1.63
CA ALA A 180 11.21 -2.30 2.66
C ALA A 180 12.21 -1.60 3.59
N GLN A 181 13.12 -0.78 3.07
CA GLN A 181 14.03 0.03 3.88
C GLN A 181 13.30 1.00 4.83
N MET A 182 12.19 1.59 4.38
CA MET A 182 11.37 2.45 5.23
C MET A 182 10.67 1.65 6.35
N ILE A 183 10.22 0.42 6.04
CA ILE A 183 9.54 -0.45 7.00
C ILE A 183 10.50 -0.95 8.07
N VAL A 184 11.68 -1.47 7.69
CA VAL A 184 12.66 -2.03 8.64
C VAL A 184 13.30 -0.97 9.55
N ALA A 185 13.19 0.31 9.19
CA ALA A 185 13.65 1.42 10.02
C ALA A 185 12.69 1.76 11.18
N ASP A 186 11.49 1.17 11.19
CA ASP A 186 10.46 1.39 12.19
C ASP A 186 10.37 0.17 13.13
N GLU A 187 10.96 0.30 14.33
CA GLU A 187 11.08 -0.78 15.31
C GLU A 187 9.73 -1.24 15.89
N ASP A 188 8.67 -0.46 15.74
CA ASP A 188 7.33 -0.79 16.23
C ASP A 188 6.55 -1.68 15.26
N VAL A 189 7.02 -1.82 14.01
CA VAL A 189 6.34 -2.60 12.98
C VAL A 189 6.61 -4.08 13.15
N VAL A 190 5.53 -4.87 13.27
CA VAL A 190 5.62 -6.33 13.43
C VAL A 190 5.55 -7.11 12.11
N GLY A 191 5.13 -6.47 11.02
CA GLY A 191 5.02 -7.13 9.73
C GLY A 191 4.36 -6.32 8.62
N VAL A 192 4.29 -6.94 7.45
CA VAL A 192 3.92 -6.32 6.18
C VAL A 192 2.84 -7.13 5.47
N ILE A 193 1.83 -6.45 4.93
CA ILE A 193 0.89 -7.02 3.97
C ILE A 193 1.23 -6.46 2.57
N GLY A 194 1.63 -7.34 1.67
CA GLY A 194 2.26 -6.97 0.40
C GLY A 194 3.25 -8.05 -0.07
N THR A 195 3.81 -7.97 -1.27
CA THR A 195 3.68 -6.91 -2.29
C THR A 195 2.55 -7.18 -3.28
N SER A 196 2.28 -6.23 -4.18
CA SER A 196 1.39 -6.48 -5.33
C SER A 196 2.06 -7.34 -6.41
N CYS A 197 3.35 -7.11 -6.67
CA CYS A 197 4.10 -7.79 -7.74
C CYS A 197 5.22 -8.67 -7.20
N SER A 198 5.34 -9.90 -7.73
CA SER A 198 6.34 -10.88 -7.27
C SER A 198 7.78 -10.36 -7.37
N GLY A 199 8.08 -9.53 -8.38
CA GLY A 199 9.40 -8.91 -8.53
C GLY A 199 9.73 -7.89 -7.43
N ALA A 200 8.73 -7.16 -6.94
CA ALA A 200 8.90 -6.28 -5.79
C ALA A 200 9.13 -7.10 -4.50
N ALA A 201 8.44 -8.23 -4.34
CA ALA A 201 8.66 -9.12 -3.19
C ALA A 201 10.04 -9.75 -3.20
N ALA A 202 10.57 -10.13 -4.36
CA ALA A 202 11.94 -10.68 -4.44
C ALA A 202 12.99 -9.69 -3.91
N ALA A 203 12.77 -8.38 -4.11
CA ALA A 203 13.65 -7.33 -3.60
C ALA A 203 13.36 -6.93 -2.13
N ALA A 204 12.10 -6.98 -1.70
CA ALA A 204 11.69 -6.59 -0.34
C ALA A 204 11.94 -7.70 0.71
N SER A 205 11.66 -8.96 0.35
CA SER A 205 11.72 -10.11 1.26
C SER A 205 13.04 -10.27 2.03
N PRO A 206 14.24 -10.15 1.42
CA PRO A 206 15.49 -10.28 2.18
C PRO A 206 15.61 -9.25 3.31
N LEU A 207 15.23 -7.99 3.05
CA LEU A 207 15.31 -6.91 4.04
C LEU A 207 14.33 -7.12 5.19
N ILE A 208 13.07 -7.46 4.87
CA ILE A 208 12.04 -7.72 5.88
C ILE A 208 12.41 -8.95 6.72
N SER A 209 12.91 -10.01 6.07
CA SER A 209 13.35 -11.25 6.73
C SER A 209 14.52 -11.03 7.68
N GLU A 210 15.53 -10.27 7.25
CA GLU A 210 16.70 -9.96 8.08
C GLU A 210 16.34 -9.11 9.30
N ALA A 211 15.31 -8.26 9.19
CA ALA A 211 14.73 -7.53 10.31
C ALA A 211 13.84 -8.39 11.24
N GLY A 212 13.69 -9.70 10.97
CA GLY A 212 12.87 -10.60 11.78
C GLY A 212 11.36 -10.39 11.62
N MET A 213 10.94 -9.63 10.60
CA MET A 213 9.54 -9.34 10.32
C MET A 213 8.92 -10.36 9.35
N VAL A 214 7.59 -10.46 9.41
CA VAL A 214 6.81 -11.29 8.48
C VAL A 214 6.27 -10.43 7.34
N MET A 215 6.30 -10.96 6.11
CA MET A 215 5.63 -10.38 4.95
C MET A 215 4.64 -11.38 4.36
N ILE A 216 3.39 -10.95 4.16
CA ILE A 216 2.32 -11.78 3.59
C ILE A 216 1.76 -11.10 2.34
N SER A 217 1.98 -11.69 1.17
CA SER A 217 1.43 -11.16 -0.08
C SER A 217 0.07 -11.76 -0.42
N PRO A 218 -0.95 -10.93 -0.70
CA PRO A 218 -2.22 -11.40 -1.25
C PRO A 218 -2.19 -11.64 -2.77
N SER A 219 -1.10 -11.30 -3.46
CA SER A 219 -1.10 -11.22 -4.94
C SER A 219 0.04 -11.99 -5.62
N ASN A 220 1.14 -12.28 -4.92
CA ASN A 220 2.30 -12.88 -5.57
C ASN A 220 2.07 -14.35 -5.97
N THR A 221 2.29 -14.65 -7.25
CA THR A 221 2.12 -15.98 -7.83
C THR A 221 3.45 -16.67 -8.19
N SER A 222 4.59 -15.96 -8.17
CA SER A 222 5.88 -16.56 -8.56
C SER A 222 6.28 -17.73 -7.63
N PRO A 223 6.57 -18.93 -8.16
CA PRO A 223 7.08 -20.04 -7.38
C PRO A 223 8.37 -19.69 -6.64
N SER A 224 9.25 -18.89 -7.26
CA SER A 224 10.57 -18.53 -6.72
C SER A 224 10.54 -17.96 -5.29
N LEU A 225 9.42 -17.39 -4.85
CA LEU A 225 9.25 -16.82 -3.50
C LEU A 225 8.95 -17.88 -2.43
N THR A 226 8.63 -19.11 -2.81
CA THR A 226 8.22 -20.18 -1.87
C THR A 226 8.79 -21.55 -2.21
N SER A 227 8.84 -21.96 -3.48
CA SER A 227 9.34 -23.26 -3.89
C SER A 227 9.89 -23.28 -5.32
N ASP A 228 10.84 -24.18 -5.57
CA ASP A 228 11.35 -24.54 -6.90
C ASP A 228 10.43 -25.51 -7.69
N LEU A 229 9.19 -25.74 -7.22
CA LEU A 229 8.23 -26.73 -7.74
C LEU A 229 8.66 -28.21 -7.58
N ALA A 230 9.83 -28.47 -7.00
CA ALA A 230 10.29 -29.80 -6.61
C ALA A 230 10.16 -30.03 -5.09
N GLY A 231 9.53 -29.10 -4.37
CA GLY A 231 9.34 -29.17 -2.92
C GLY A 231 10.53 -28.66 -2.12
N THR A 232 11.49 -28.00 -2.77
CA THR A 232 12.56 -27.26 -2.08
C THR A 232 12.31 -25.76 -2.14
N ALA A 233 13.10 -24.98 -1.40
CA ALA A 233 12.96 -23.53 -1.34
C ALA A 233 13.29 -22.90 -2.71
N GLY A 234 12.47 -21.93 -3.13
CA GLY A 234 12.71 -21.17 -4.36
C GLY A 234 13.91 -20.22 -4.23
N GLU A 235 14.42 -19.73 -5.36
CA GLU A 235 15.59 -18.82 -5.41
C GLU A 235 15.42 -17.54 -4.58
N ASN A 236 14.20 -17.01 -4.50
CA ASN A 236 13.86 -15.80 -3.76
C ASN A 236 13.13 -16.11 -2.45
N TYR A 237 13.27 -17.34 -1.93
CA TYR A 237 12.69 -17.71 -0.65
C TYR A 237 13.51 -17.13 0.50
N TYR A 238 12.84 -16.41 1.39
CA TYR A 238 13.40 -15.94 2.65
C TYR A 238 12.46 -16.31 3.81
N PRO A 239 12.99 -16.66 4.99
CA PRO A 239 12.15 -16.90 6.18
C PRO A 239 11.23 -15.72 6.46
N GLY A 240 9.99 -15.98 6.87
CA GLY A 240 9.01 -14.93 7.15
C GLY A 240 8.22 -14.44 5.94
N TYR A 241 8.55 -14.88 4.72
CA TYR A 241 7.69 -14.65 3.55
C TYR A 241 6.58 -15.69 3.43
N TYR A 242 5.35 -15.22 3.25
CA TYR A 242 4.16 -16.03 2.98
C TYR A 242 3.28 -15.38 1.91
N ARG A 243 2.33 -16.15 1.39
CA ARG A 243 1.33 -15.66 0.44
C ARG A 243 -0.01 -16.36 0.60
N THR A 244 -1.09 -15.68 0.25
CA THR A 244 -2.44 -16.26 0.19
C THR A 244 -2.87 -16.58 -1.24
N ALA A 245 -2.26 -15.95 -2.25
CA ALA A 245 -2.48 -16.31 -3.65
C ALA A 245 -1.89 -17.70 -3.95
N PRO A 246 -2.59 -18.54 -4.74
CA PRO A 246 -2.05 -19.83 -5.16
C PRO A 246 -0.80 -19.65 -6.06
N GLN A 247 0.04 -20.68 -6.08
CA GLN A 247 1.18 -20.75 -7.02
C GLN A 247 0.69 -20.91 -8.46
#